data_AF-A0A2E5FU90-F1
#
_entry.id   AF-A0A2E5FU90-F1
#
_cell.length_a   1.000
_cell.length_b   1.000
_cell.length_c   1.000
_cell.angle_alpha   90.00
_cell.angle_beta   90.00
_cell.angle_gamma   90.00
#
_symmetry.space_group_name_H-M   'P 1'
#
loop_
_entity.id
_entity.type
_entity.pdbx_description
1 polymer ?
#
loop_
_entity_poly.entity_id
_entity_poly.type
_entity_poly.pdbx_seq_one_letter_code
_entity_poly.pdbx_strand_id
1 'polypeptide(L)'
;MAYRPTTRWFWMLGLCLGMVMPVAAADNACHDALVVDQWAPFVALTGHGDASHALADLGRVVAMQRLIVGHARPDAAARALRGELWKGVRDYDLDALYEALPVVDPPWRAAYFISRPAGDIYRLSVADGPDAPVDVLGAIRTTLAAKPDEKADRGDAFTLRGELAAHIGPIGWQGAYEAAGLGILHSAQPAAISAPGAAQQAAHTAFGELARPDRPLMAQLWYGLSATWAWYARIGRVEQLRGVPATAGATHHLHYQAALDANELADVYPAVDDYMAQLADLVEARIRVTSAAGQWLVFTVDSGARRISIDAWVDDEGHLVPSAGGEPRPDRALGDTPARGDFSTAIDATMRAYGLVIAFEDLTTDWHFTGDADSARLVGRLDEVPVTRISGRAFGIVPTGLLDALVPRDMASLAEQFMQRLADSDEGLGARLALDLTGRSTDNRLLFEGEGDLLDNFFVRFGVKLMNGRVLPDKDQLAGLRRLLDDGLGAFEADRLRRAKIGRVDTGCHLR
;
A
#
# COMPACT_ATOMS: atom_id res chain seq x y z
N MET A 1 -3.61 -37.37 94.85
CA MET A 1 -4.71 -37.76 93.95
C MET A 1 -4.59 -36.92 92.68
N ALA A 2 -4.60 -37.57 91.52
CA ALA A 2 -4.70 -37.04 90.16
C ALA A 2 -3.58 -36.12 89.59
N TYR A 3 -2.75 -36.76 88.75
CA TYR A 3 -2.35 -36.38 87.39
C TYR A 3 -1.65 -35.02 87.10
N ARG A 4 -0.31 -35.14 87.05
CA ARG A 4 0.68 -34.61 86.07
C ARG A 4 0.20 -34.59 84.58
N PRO A 5 1.03 -34.13 83.61
CA PRO A 5 1.81 -32.90 83.45
C PRO A 5 1.75 -32.37 81.98
N THR A 6 2.62 -31.42 81.60
CA THR A 6 3.34 -31.25 80.30
C THR A 6 3.08 -29.91 79.58
N THR A 7 3.96 -29.24 78.83
CA THR A 7 5.41 -29.29 78.54
C THR A 7 5.66 -28.17 77.48
N ARG A 8 6.84 -27.54 77.52
CA ARG A 8 7.60 -26.89 76.41
C ARG A 8 7.02 -25.67 75.64
N TRP A 9 7.71 -24.54 75.85
CA TRP A 9 8.65 -23.93 74.89
C TRP A 9 8.37 -24.10 73.38
N PHE A 10 8.08 -22.98 72.71
CA PHE A 10 8.56 -22.70 71.34
C PHE A 10 8.92 -21.21 71.24
N TRP A 11 10.22 -20.95 71.14
CA TRP A 11 10.83 -19.72 70.64
C TRP A 11 11.05 -19.87 69.12
N MET A 12 11.12 -18.73 68.41
CA MET A 12 11.69 -18.51 67.06
C MET A 12 11.00 -19.12 65.83
N LEU A 13 10.39 -18.25 65.01
CA LEU A 13 10.66 -18.08 63.56
C LEU A 13 9.64 -17.10 62.96
N GLY A 14 10.11 -16.09 62.22
CA GLY A 14 9.18 -15.23 61.46
C GLY A 14 9.72 -13.92 60.88
N LEU A 15 10.99 -13.84 60.52
CA LEU A 15 11.47 -12.94 59.47
C LEU A 15 10.64 -13.23 58.20
N CYS A 16 9.63 -12.41 57.91
CA CYS A 16 8.91 -12.35 56.62
C CYS A 16 8.07 -11.07 56.54
N LEU A 17 8.69 -9.91 56.76
CA LEU A 17 8.24 -8.65 56.14
C LEU A 17 9.21 -8.34 55.01
N GLY A 18 9.26 -9.26 54.04
CA GLY A 18 10.03 -9.13 52.81
C GLY A 18 9.08 -9.06 51.63
N MET A 19 9.17 -7.96 50.87
CA MET A 19 9.03 -7.92 49.41
C MET A 19 7.92 -8.79 48.79
N VAL A 20 6.73 -8.22 48.59
CA VAL A 20 5.75 -8.73 47.61
C VAL A 20 5.34 -7.62 46.62
N MET A 21 6.24 -6.70 46.28
CA MET A 21 6.01 -5.68 45.24
C MET A 21 7.06 -5.49 44.12
N PRO A 22 7.93 -6.45 43.72
CA PRO A 22 8.68 -6.29 42.46
C PRO A 22 8.00 -6.88 41.22
N VAL A 23 7.11 -7.88 41.36
CA VAL A 23 6.67 -8.69 40.20
C VAL A 23 5.66 -7.95 39.31
N ALA A 24 4.64 -7.33 39.90
CA ALA A 24 3.62 -6.61 39.11
C ALA A 24 4.15 -5.35 38.42
N ALA A 25 5.20 -4.72 38.96
CA ALA A 25 5.83 -3.55 38.36
C ALA A 25 6.74 -3.94 37.18
N ALA A 26 7.46 -5.06 37.30
CA ALA A 26 8.32 -5.60 36.24
C ALA A 26 7.51 -6.12 35.04
N ASP A 27 6.39 -6.82 35.29
CA ASP A 27 5.50 -7.31 34.23
C ASP A 27 4.91 -6.15 33.41
N ASN A 28 4.54 -5.04 34.05
CA ASN A 28 4.03 -3.86 33.35
C ASN A 28 5.11 -3.18 32.49
N ALA A 29 6.36 -3.14 32.95
CA ALA A 29 7.46 -2.53 32.20
C ALA A 29 7.76 -3.28 30.89
N CYS A 30 7.72 -4.62 30.91
CA CYS A 30 7.94 -5.41 29.69
C CYS A 30 6.75 -5.39 28.72
N HIS A 31 5.52 -5.20 29.21
CA HIS A 31 4.39 -4.96 28.32
C HIS A 31 4.48 -3.57 27.66
N ASP A 32 4.85 -2.53 28.39
CA ASP A 32 5.09 -1.22 27.77
C ASP A 32 6.21 -1.30 26.72
N ALA A 33 7.28 -2.04 27.01
CA ALA A 33 8.37 -2.29 26.05
C ALA A 33 7.88 -2.98 24.77
N LEU A 34 6.96 -3.94 24.89
CA LEU A 34 6.31 -4.55 23.74
C LEU A 34 5.52 -3.54 22.91
N VAL A 35 4.78 -2.60 23.53
CA VAL A 35 4.09 -1.54 22.77
C VAL A 35 5.11 -0.63 22.07
N VAL A 36 6.22 -0.28 22.74
CA VAL A 36 7.29 0.53 22.14
C VAL A 36 7.89 -0.17 20.92
N ASP A 37 8.20 -1.46 21.04
CA ASP A 37 8.70 -2.30 19.95
C ASP A 37 7.75 -2.29 18.77
N GLN A 38 6.48 -2.63 18.96
CA GLN A 38 5.49 -2.66 17.88
C GLN A 38 5.28 -1.30 17.17
N TRP A 39 5.69 -0.20 17.81
CA TRP A 39 5.66 1.14 17.23
C TRP A 39 6.95 1.55 16.52
N ALA A 40 8.02 0.76 16.61
CA ALA A 40 9.31 1.06 15.98
C ALA A 40 9.22 1.34 14.47
N PRO A 41 8.46 0.58 13.65
CA PRO A 41 8.31 0.88 12.22
C PRO A 41 7.74 2.29 11.97
N PHE A 42 6.71 2.69 12.71
CA PHE A 42 6.10 4.03 12.55
C PHE A 42 7.00 5.14 13.07
N VAL A 43 7.78 4.86 14.12
CA VAL A 43 8.78 5.80 14.63
C VAL A 43 9.90 5.98 13.60
N ALA A 44 10.40 4.92 12.98
CA ALA A 44 11.41 5.00 11.92
C ALA A 44 10.93 5.83 10.72
N LEU A 45 9.65 5.72 10.36
CA LEU A 45 9.05 6.42 9.22
C LEU A 45 9.20 7.96 9.26
N THR A 46 9.24 8.55 10.46
CA THR A 46 9.23 10.02 10.64
C THR A 46 10.25 10.55 11.65
N GLY A 47 10.84 9.67 12.45
CA GLY A 47 11.39 10.03 13.75
C GLY A 47 12.85 10.46 13.78
N HIS A 48 13.65 10.11 12.77
CA HIS A 48 15.09 10.36 12.79
C HIS A 48 15.76 9.98 14.15
N GLY A 49 15.22 8.94 14.82
CA GLY A 49 15.66 8.48 16.15
C GLY A 49 14.93 9.05 17.39
N ASP A 50 14.07 10.06 17.29
CA ASP A 50 13.28 10.60 18.42
C ASP A 50 11.80 10.21 18.33
N ALA A 51 11.38 9.27 19.19
CA ALA A 51 10.01 8.78 19.25
C ALA A 51 8.97 9.88 19.57
N SER A 52 9.30 10.90 20.37
CA SER A 52 8.34 11.95 20.73
C SER A 52 8.05 12.86 19.53
N HIS A 53 9.10 13.23 18.80
CA HIS A 53 8.95 13.97 17.55
C HIS A 53 8.24 13.14 16.48
N ALA A 54 8.62 11.87 16.31
CA ALA A 54 7.98 10.95 15.38
C ALA A 54 6.46 10.87 15.60
N LEU A 55 6.04 10.67 16.85
CA LEU A 55 4.61 10.57 17.19
C LEU A 55 3.88 11.90 16.96
N ALA A 56 4.50 13.05 17.22
CA ALA A 56 3.90 14.35 16.90
C ALA A 56 3.72 14.52 15.39
N ASP A 57 4.72 14.11 14.61
CA ASP A 57 4.75 14.19 13.16
C ASP A 57 3.75 13.27 12.48
N LEU A 58 3.63 12.03 12.93
CA LEU A 58 2.56 11.13 12.54
C LEU A 58 1.18 11.74 12.83
N GLY A 59 1.01 12.41 13.98
CA GLY A 59 -0.23 13.11 14.29
C GLY A 59 -0.56 14.22 13.29
N ARG A 60 0.44 14.97 12.82
CA ARG A 60 0.26 15.98 11.76
C ARG A 60 -0.12 15.36 10.41
N VAL A 61 0.52 14.24 10.05
CA VAL A 61 0.22 13.49 8.82
C VAL A 61 -1.20 12.94 8.86
N VAL A 62 -1.63 12.33 9.97
CA VAL A 62 -2.99 11.81 10.16
C VAL A 62 -4.01 12.94 10.07
N ALA A 63 -3.78 14.06 10.76
CA ALA A 63 -4.67 15.23 10.68
C ALA A 63 -4.82 15.74 9.23
N MET A 64 -3.71 15.79 8.47
CA MET A 64 -3.73 16.17 7.06
C MET A 64 -4.53 15.18 6.20
N GLN A 65 -4.31 13.87 6.38
CA GLN A 65 -5.04 12.84 5.64
C GLN A 65 -6.54 12.92 5.92
N ARG A 66 -6.96 13.14 7.16
CA ARG A 66 -8.37 13.37 7.52
C ARG A 66 -8.95 14.62 6.88
N LEU A 67 -8.17 15.71 6.80
CA LEU A 67 -8.57 16.94 6.10
C LEU A 67 -8.80 16.67 4.60
N ILE A 68 -7.91 15.92 3.95
CA ILE A 68 -8.04 15.52 2.54
C ILE A 68 -9.30 14.66 2.33
N VAL A 69 -9.51 13.64 3.18
CA VAL A 69 -10.60 12.66 3.03
C VAL A 69 -11.96 13.29 3.33
N GLY A 70 -12.09 14.04 4.42
CA GLY A 70 -13.36 14.59 4.88
C GLY A 70 -13.71 15.95 4.29
N HIS A 71 -12.71 16.76 3.94
CA HIS A 71 -12.89 18.20 3.69
C HIS A 71 -12.28 18.67 2.36
N ALA A 72 -12.04 17.77 1.41
CA ALA A 72 -11.70 18.16 0.04
C ALA A 72 -12.84 18.95 -0.63
N ARG A 73 -12.51 20.15 -1.13
CA ARG A 73 -13.42 21.08 -1.79
C ARG A 73 -12.77 21.66 -3.05
N PRO A 74 -13.21 21.24 -4.25
CA PRO A 74 -12.81 21.92 -5.47
C PRO A 74 -13.51 23.28 -5.56
N ASP A 75 -12.77 24.32 -5.94
CA ASP A 75 -13.36 25.61 -6.31
C ASP A 75 -14.17 25.52 -7.62
N ALA A 76 -14.74 26.63 -8.06
CA ALA A 76 -15.59 26.66 -9.24
C ALA A 76 -14.84 26.27 -10.52
N ALA A 77 -13.61 26.77 -10.71
CA ALA A 77 -12.79 26.51 -11.88
C ALA A 77 -12.33 25.04 -11.92
N ALA A 78 -11.80 24.53 -10.80
CA ALA A 78 -11.37 23.15 -10.67
C ALA A 78 -12.55 22.18 -10.86
N ARG A 79 -13.74 22.52 -10.38
CA ARG A 79 -14.94 21.68 -10.55
C ARG A 79 -15.39 21.62 -12.02
N ALA A 80 -15.36 22.75 -12.73
CA ALA A 80 -15.70 22.80 -14.15
C ALA A 80 -14.72 21.99 -14.98
N LEU A 81 -13.42 22.31 -14.87
CA LEU A 81 -12.36 21.63 -15.62
C LEU A 81 -12.32 20.13 -15.32
N ARG A 82 -12.40 19.73 -14.05
CA ARG A 82 -12.46 18.31 -13.67
C ARG A 82 -13.66 17.61 -14.32
N GLY A 83 -14.81 18.28 -14.44
CA GLY A 83 -15.99 17.70 -15.11
C GLY A 83 -15.73 17.38 -16.58
N GLU A 84 -15.01 18.26 -17.27
CA GLU A 84 -14.63 18.09 -18.68
C GLU A 84 -13.57 17.00 -18.85
N LEU A 85 -12.48 17.06 -18.08
CA LEU A 85 -11.42 16.05 -18.11
C LEU A 85 -11.94 14.66 -17.71
N TRP A 86 -12.82 14.60 -16.71
CA TRP A 86 -13.41 13.34 -16.24
C TRP A 86 -14.23 12.65 -17.33
N LYS A 87 -14.90 13.41 -18.20
CA LYS A 87 -15.61 12.83 -19.33
C LYS A 87 -14.64 12.15 -20.30
N GLY A 88 -13.53 12.82 -20.63
CA GLY A 88 -12.46 12.26 -21.47
C GLY A 88 -11.86 10.99 -20.86
N VAL A 89 -11.48 11.01 -19.57
CA VAL A 89 -10.90 9.83 -18.89
C VAL A 89 -11.91 8.69 -18.75
N ARG A 90 -13.15 8.98 -18.31
CA ARG A 90 -14.18 7.95 -18.07
C ARG A 90 -14.56 7.23 -19.36
N ASP A 91 -14.72 7.98 -20.44
CA ASP A 91 -15.12 7.45 -21.74
C ASP A 91 -13.90 7.08 -22.61
N TYR A 92 -12.68 7.29 -22.08
CA TYR A 92 -11.37 7.12 -22.72
C TYR A 92 -11.25 7.83 -24.08
N ASP A 93 -11.87 9.00 -24.20
CA ASP A 93 -11.83 9.84 -25.39
C ASP A 93 -10.63 10.80 -25.27
N LEU A 94 -9.48 10.41 -25.84
CA LEU A 94 -8.22 11.17 -25.68
C LEU A 94 -8.23 12.48 -26.49
N ASP A 95 -8.92 12.51 -27.64
CA ASP A 95 -9.18 13.76 -28.38
C ASP A 95 -10.00 14.75 -27.54
N ALA A 96 -11.10 14.30 -26.93
CA ALA A 96 -11.88 15.15 -26.03
C ALA A 96 -11.09 15.56 -24.78
N LEU A 97 -10.23 14.68 -24.26
CA LEU A 97 -9.33 14.99 -23.15
C LEU A 97 -8.35 16.09 -23.55
N TYR A 98 -7.67 15.94 -24.70
CA TYR A 98 -6.72 16.90 -25.23
C TYR A 98 -7.38 18.26 -25.47
N GLU A 99 -8.56 18.30 -26.08
CA GLU A 99 -9.28 19.54 -26.35
C GLU A 99 -9.75 20.25 -25.07
N ALA A 100 -10.00 19.51 -23.98
CA ALA A 100 -10.37 20.06 -22.67
C ALA A 100 -9.18 20.63 -21.86
N LEU A 101 -7.93 20.39 -22.28
CA LEU A 101 -6.76 20.94 -21.59
C LEU A 101 -6.62 22.45 -21.90
N PRO A 102 -6.70 23.34 -20.88
CA PRO A 102 -6.89 24.78 -21.09
C PRO A 102 -5.62 25.53 -21.49
N VAL A 103 -4.44 25.01 -21.14
CA VAL A 103 -3.15 25.64 -21.47
C VAL A 103 -2.69 25.10 -22.81
N VAL A 104 -2.48 25.99 -23.77
CA VAL A 104 -2.12 25.63 -25.15
C VAL A 104 -0.70 26.11 -25.44
N ASP A 105 0.21 25.16 -25.63
CA ASP A 105 1.60 25.38 -26.04
C ASP A 105 1.96 24.39 -27.17
N PRO A 106 1.57 24.69 -28.43
CA PRO A 106 1.57 23.70 -29.50
C PRO A 106 2.93 23.02 -29.71
N PRO A 107 2.96 21.68 -29.88
CA PRO A 107 1.81 20.77 -30.06
C PRO A 107 1.17 20.28 -28.76
N TRP A 108 1.66 20.72 -27.61
CA TRP A 108 1.16 20.30 -26.30
C TRP A 108 -0.05 21.12 -25.87
N ARG A 109 -0.93 20.45 -25.11
CA ARG A 109 -1.85 21.11 -24.21
C ARG A 109 -1.67 20.56 -22.80
N ALA A 110 -2.00 21.36 -21.81
CA ALA A 110 -1.83 21.00 -20.41
C ALA A 110 -2.92 21.55 -19.48
N ALA A 111 -3.04 20.92 -18.32
CA ALA A 111 -3.81 21.38 -17.17
C ALA A 111 -2.94 21.26 -15.91
N TYR A 112 -2.96 22.30 -15.09
CA TYR A 112 -2.25 22.33 -13.81
C TYR A 112 -3.26 22.44 -12.67
N PHE A 113 -3.12 21.56 -11.68
CA PHE A 113 -3.93 21.57 -10.47
C PHE A 113 -3.02 21.77 -9.27
N ILE A 114 -3.50 22.53 -8.28
CA ILE A 114 -2.88 22.65 -6.97
C ILE A 114 -3.92 22.37 -5.90
N SER A 115 -3.56 21.50 -4.98
CA SER A 115 -4.36 21.08 -3.85
C SER A 115 -3.60 21.39 -2.58
N ARG A 116 -4.21 22.04 -1.59
CA ARG A 116 -3.52 22.39 -0.35
C ARG A 116 -4.48 22.63 0.82
N PRO A 117 -4.00 22.45 2.07
CA PRO A 117 -4.76 22.88 3.24
C PRO A 117 -5.05 24.39 3.20
N ALA A 118 -6.27 24.77 3.59
CA ALA A 118 -6.71 26.15 3.69
C ALA A 118 -7.67 26.31 4.88
N GLY A 119 -7.13 26.32 6.10
CA GLY A 119 -7.93 26.32 7.33
C GLY A 119 -8.51 24.93 7.59
N ASP A 120 -9.84 24.84 7.69
CA ASP A 120 -10.62 23.62 7.94
C ASP A 120 -11.03 22.88 6.65
N ILE A 121 -10.56 23.32 5.49
CA ILE A 121 -10.80 22.67 4.21
C ILE A 121 -9.50 22.30 3.51
N TYR A 122 -9.57 21.27 2.66
CA TYR A 122 -8.55 20.94 1.68
C TYR A 122 -8.99 21.46 0.31
N ARG A 123 -8.39 22.56 -0.16
CA ARG A 123 -8.84 23.24 -1.37
C ARG A 123 -8.18 22.65 -2.61
N LEU A 124 -8.98 22.31 -3.62
CA LEU A 124 -8.53 21.96 -4.97
C LEU A 124 -8.77 23.16 -5.90
N SER A 125 -7.73 23.61 -6.59
CA SER A 125 -7.77 24.75 -7.51
C SER A 125 -7.04 24.43 -8.82
N VAL A 126 -7.40 25.14 -9.89
CA VAL A 126 -6.59 25.20 -11.12
C VAL A 126 -5.41 26.14 -10.84
N ALA A 127 -4.20 25.73 -11.20
CA ALA A 127 -3.01 26.54 -11.04
C ALA A 127 -2.71 27.33 -12.32
N ASP A 128 -2.09 28.49 -12.17
CA ASP A 128 -1.75 29.37 -13.31
C ASP A 128 -0.60 28.79 -14.17
N GLY A 129 0.15 27.82 -13.66
CA GLY A 129 1.29 27.22 -14.35
C GLY A 129 1.87 26.00 -13.62
N PRO A 130 2.90 25.35 -14.21
CA PRO A 130 3.53 24.14 -13.67
C PRO A 130 4.34 24.41 -12.39
N ASP A 131 4.73 25.65 -12.12
CA ASP A 131 5.60 25.99 -11.00
C ASP A 131 4.86 26.31 -9.69
N ALA A 132 3.57 25.93 -9.59
CA ALA A 132 2.79 26.11 -8.38
C ALA A 132 3.54 25.48 -7.18
N PRO A 133 3.76 26.24 -6.08
CA PRO A 133 4.59 25.77 -4.97
C PRO A 133 3.92 24.64 -4.20
N VAL A 134 4.74 23.66 -3.83
CA VAL A 134 4.38 22.50 -3.01
C VAL A 134 5.24 22.57 -1.74
N ASP A 135 4.90 23.52 -0.87
CA ASP A 135 5.74 24.02 0.24
C ASP A 135 5.14 23.79 1.64
N VAL A 136 3.94 23.21 1.71
CA VAL A 136 3.26 22.88 2.97
C VAL A 136 2.85 21.41 2.98
N LEU A 137 2.89 20.77 4.14
CA LEU A 137 2.44 19.37 4.31
C LEU A 137 1.08 19.15 3.64
N GLY A 138 1.00 18.11 2.80
CA GLY A 138 -0.20 17.75 2.08
C GLY A 138 -0.50 18.62 0.87
N ALA A 139 0.31 19.63 0.53
CA ALA A 139 0.20 20.26 -0.77
C ALA A 139 0.51 19.25 -1.88
N ILE A 140 -0.33 19.22 -2.91
CA ILE A 140 -0.19 18.35 -4.08
C ILE A 140 -0.39 19.18 -5.33
N ARG A 141 0.60 19.21 -6.20
CA ARG A 141 0.50 19.70 -7.57
C ARG A 141 0.31 18.52 -8.50
N THR A 142 -0.59 18.66 -9.47
CA THR A 142 -0.77 17.68 -10.54
C THR A 142 -0.73 18.37 -11.88
N THR A 143 0.09 17.86 -12.79
CA THR A 143 0.15 18.27 -14.18
C THR A 143 -0.34 17.13 -15.05
N LEU A 144 -1.23 17.45 -15.98
CA LEU A 144 -1.61 16.56 -17.07
C LEU A 144 -1.32 17.29 -18.37
N ALA A 145 -0.53 16.68 -19.25
CA ALA A 145 -0.25 17.21 -20.57
C ALA A 145 -0.46 16.12 -21.63
N ALA A 146 -0.89 16.55 -22.81
CA ALA A 146 -1.11 15.68 -23.95
C ALA A 146 -0.66 16.37 -25.24
N LYS A 147 -0.15 15.58 -26.19
CA LYS A 147 0.03 16.00 -27.58
C LYS A 147 -0.48 14.90 -28.52
N PRO A 148 -1.01 15.25 -29.70
CA PRO A 148 -1.28 14.26 -30.74
C PRO A 148 0.02 13.57 -31.17
N ASP A 149 -0.05 12.27 -31.45
CA ASP A 149 1.06 11.54 -32.08
C ASP A 149 1.09 11.89 -33.58
N GLU A 150 2.19 12.50 -34.04
CA GLU A 150 2.37 12.90 -35.43
C GLU A 150 2.49 11.70 -36.39
N LYS A 151 2.83 10.50 -35.87
CA LYS A 151 2.96 9.27 -36.66
C LYS A 151 1.65 8.51 -36.80
N ALA A 152 0.62 8.86 -36.03
CA ALA A 152 -0.71 8.27 -36.12
C ALA A 152 -1.60 9.08 -37.09
N ASP A 153 -2.61 8.43 -37.64
CA ASP A 153 -3.70 9.16 -38.30
C ASP A 153 -4.31 10.14 -37.29
N ARG A 154 -4.71 11.33 -37.76
CA ARG A 154 -5.09 12.44 -36.87
C ARG A 154 -6.24 12.03 -35.94
N GLY A 155 -5.97 11.99 -34.63
CA GLY A 155 -6.94 11.64 -33.59
C GLY A 155 -6.86 10.19 -33.09
N ASP A 156 -5.95 9.37 -33.63
CA ASP A 156 -5.89 7.94 -33.31
C ASP A 156 -4.86 7.58 -32.21
N ALA A 157 -3.97 8.51 -31.84
CA ALA A 157 -3.03 8.33 -30.74
C ALA A 157 -2.53 9.66 -30.15
N PHE A 158 -2.17 9.62 -28.87
CA PHE A 158 -1.68 10.76 -28.11
C PHE A 158 -0.51 10.35 -27.20
N THR A 159 0.52 11.18 -27.10
CA THR A 159 1.49 11.10 -26.01
C THR A 159 0.89 11.80 -24.80
N LEU A 160 0.77 11.09 -23.68
CA LEU A 160 0.36 11.66 -22.40
C LEU A 160 1.56 11.80 -21.46
N ARG A 161 1.55 12.89 -20.70
CA ARG A 161 2.47 13.12 -19.57
C ARG A 161 1.67 13.47 -18.33
N GLY A 162 1.94 12.76 -17.25
CA GLY A 162 1.41 13.03 -15.92
C GLY A 162 2.54 13.34 -14.97
N GLU A 163 2.39 14.38 -14.17
CA GLU A 163 3.26 14.67 -13.03
C GLU A 163 2.41 14.85 -11.78
N LEU A 164 2.83 14.28 -10.66
CA LEU A 164 2.29 14.56 -9.34
C LEU A 164 3.45 14.91 -8.42
N ALA A 165 3.47 16.14 -7.90
CA ALA A 165 4.40 16.56 -6.87
C ALA A 165 3.65 16.74 -5.55
N ALA A 166 4.11 16.12 -4.46
CA ALA A 166 3.48 16.19 -3.15
C ALA A 166 4.49 16.51 -2.05
N HIS A 167 4.11 17.37 -1.11
CA HIS A 167 4.87 17.60 0.11
C HIS A 167 4.44 16.58 1.17
N ILE A 168 5.28 15.57 1.38
CA ILE A 168 5.00 14.43 2.28
C ILE A 168 5.51 14.66 3.70
N GLY A 169 6.12 15.82 3.96
CA GLY A 169 6.46 16.28 5.30
C GLY A 169 7.66 15.55 5.88
N PRO A 170 7.53 14.90 7.05
CA PRO A 170 8.67 14.26 7.71
C PRO A 170 9.00 12.87 7.16
N ILE A 171 8.20 12.35 6.21
CA ILE A 171 8.42 11.03 5.61
C ILE A 171 9.50 11.14 4.54
N GLY A 172 10.74 10.77 4.89
CA GLY A 172 11.87 10.69 3.97
C GLY A 172 12.09 9.27 3.42
N TRP A 173 12.91 9.13 2.39
CA TRP A 173 13.24 7.83 1.78
C TRP A 173 13.86 6.85 2.79
N GLN A 174 14.88 7.28 3.53
CA GLN A 174 15.56 6.43 4.52
C GLN A 174 14.59 5.93 5.59
N GLY A 175 13.77 6.82 6.15
CA GLY A 175 12.76 6.45 7.13
C GLY A 175 11.69 5.50 6.56
N ALA A 176 11.28 5.68 5.30
CA ALA A 176 10.35 4.78 4.63
C ALA A 176 10.96 3.38 4.40
N TYR A 177 12.23 3.31 4.01
CA TYR A 177 12.96 2.06 3.82
C TYR A 177 13.14 1.30 5.13
N GLU A 178 13.63 1.96 6.18
CA GLU A 178 13.80 1.39 7.52
C GLU A 178 12.45 0.93 8.11
N ALA A 179 11.40 1.76 7.99
CA ALA A 179 10.07 1.42 8.45
C ALA A 179 9.50 0.18 7.75
N ALA A 180 9.75 0.02 6.44
CA ALA A 180 9.31 -1.16 5.70
C ALA A 180 10.04 -2.42 6.19
N GLY A 181 11.36 -2.36 6.38
CA GLY A 181 12.15 -3.48 6.89
C GLY A 181 11.72 -3.91 8.29
N LEU A 182 11.59 -2.94 9.21
CA LEU A 182 11.06 -3.19 10.56
C LEU A 182 9.63 -3.75 10.51
N GLY A 183 8.74 -3.20 9.68
CA GLY A 183 7.37 -3.71 9.56
C GLY A 183 7.32 -5.18 9.14
N ILE A 184 8.17 -5.57 8.19
CA ILE A 184 8.29 -6.96 7.74
C ILE A 184 8.87 -7.83 8.86
N LEU A 185 9.98 -7.40 9.48
CA LEU A 185 10.63 -8.14 10.57
C LEU A 185 9.66 -8.39 11.72
N HIS A 186 8.90 -7.37 12.13
CA HIS A 186 7.89 -7.48 13.20
C HIS A 186 6.76 -8.44 12.84
N SER A 187 6.50 -8.65 11.55
CA SER A 187 5.51 -9.60 11.04
C SER A 187 6.08 -11.01 10.85
N ALA A 188 7.40 -11.16 10.73
CA ALA A 188 8.06 -12.45 10.57
C ALA A 188 8.49 -13.06 11.91
N GLN A 189 8.93 -12.21 12.85
CA GLN A 189 9.54 -12.62 14.11
C GLN A 189 8.78 -12.06 15.32
N PRO A 190 8.02 -12.89 16.07
CA PRO A 190 7.40 -12.45 17.30
C PRO A 190 8.46 -12.11 18.35
N ALA A 191 8.17 -11.14 19.20
CA ALA A 191 9.01 -10.84 20.36
C ALA A 191 9.07 -12.05 21.33
N ALA A 192 10.14 -12.17 22.11
CA ALA A 192 10.33 -13.21 23.12
C ALA A 192 9.32 -13.11 24.29
N ILE A 193 8.63 -11.98 24.41
CA ILE A 193 7.68 -11.68 25.48
C ILE A 193 6.25 -11.92 24.98
N SER A 194 5.45 -12.62 25.79
CA SER A 194 4.03 -12.85 25.47
C SER A 194 3.20 -11.58 25.69
N ALA A 195 2.21 -11.35 24.82
CA ALA A 195 1.20 -10.33 25.07
C ALA A 195 0.38 -10.65 26.33
N PRO A 196 -0.22 -9.67 27.02
CA PRO A 196 -1.10 -9.94 28.16
C PRO A 196 -2.28 -10.85 27.81
N GLY A 197 -2.78 -11.63 28.76
CA GLY A 197 -3.86 -12.59 28.53
C GLY A 197 -5.13 -12.00 27.93
N ALA A 198 -5.49 -10.77 28.30
CA ALA A 198 -6.64 -10.06 27.71
C ALA A 198 -6.42 -9.75 26.22
N ALA A 199 -5.20 -9.38 25.81
CA ALA A 199 -4.85 -9.14 24.42
C ALA A 199 -4.81 -10.44 23.61
N GLN A 200 -4.28 -11.52 24.19
CA GLN A 200 -4.35 -12.85 23.58
C GLN A 200 -5.80 -13.29 23.34
N GLN A 201 -6.69 -13.09 24.32
CA GLN A 201 -8.10 -13.43 24.20
C GLN A 201 -8.80 -12.57 23.14
N ALA A 202 -8.54 -11.27 23.12
CA ALA A 202 -9.12 -10.35 22.12
C ALA A 202 -8.66 -10.72 20.70
N ALA A 203 -7.35 -10.90 20.49
CA ALA A 203 -6.80 -11.33 19.20
C ALA A 203 -7.33 -12.70 18.77
N HIS A 204 -7.45 -13.66 19.71
CA HIS A 204 -8.00 -14.97 19.40
C HIS A 204 -9.49 -14.93 19.04
N THR A 205 -10.25 -14.02 19.68
CA THR A 205 -11.68 -13.84 19.36
C THR A 205 -11.85 -13.21 17.98
N ALA A 206 -11.05 -12.19 17.66
CA ALA A 206 -11.10 -11.50 16.38
C ALA A 206 -10.54 -12.33 15.21
N PHE A 207 -9.50 -13.13 15.44
CA PHE A 207 -8.80 -13.91 14.42
C PHE A 207 -8.76 -15.40 14.79
N GLY A 208 -9.92 -15.97 15.13
CA GLY A 208 -10.03 -17.36 15.62
C GLY A 208 -9.58 -18.41 14.61
N GLU A 209 -9.70 -18.10 13.32
CA GLU A 209 -9.34 -18.96 12.19
C GLU A 209 -7.82 -19.03 11.95
N LEU A 210 -7.05 -18.08 12.51
CA LEU A 210 -5.61 -18.03 12.33
C LEU A 210 -4.95 -19.30 12.90
N ALA A 211 -4.00 -19.84 12.13
CA ALA A 211 -3.24 -21.03 12.49
C ALA A 211 -2.58 -20.87 13.87
N ARG A 212 -2.57 -21.95 14.67
CA ARG A 212 -2.03 -21.93 16.05
C ARG A 212 -0.63 -21.31 16.17
N PRO A 213 0.32 -21.58 15.25
CA PRO A 213 1.64 -20.96 15.34
C PRO A 213 1.61 -19.44 15.26
N ASP A 214 0.65 -18.83 14.56
CA ASP A 214 0.64 -17.38 14.29
C ASP A 214 -0.12 -16.58 15.35
N ARG A 215 -0.88 -17.24 16.22
CA ARG A 215 -1.65 -16.59 17.29
C ARG A 215 -0.82 -15.76 18.27
N PRO A 216 0.37 -16.20 18.74
CA PRO A 216 1.20 -15.38 19.63
C PRO A 216 1.64 -14.06 18.97
N LEU A 217 2.04 -14.11 17.70
CA LEU A 217 2.41 -12.92 16.94
C LEU A 217 1.21 -11.98 16.79
N MET A 218 0.05 -12.51 16.39
CA MET A 218 -1.16 -11.70 16.27
C MET A 218 -1.57 -11.07 17.61
N ALA A 219 -1.37 -11.77 18.73
CA ALA A 219 -1.62 -11.19 20.05
C ALA A 219 -0.66 -10.02 20.39
N GLN A 220 0.60 -10.10 19.97
CA GLN A 220 1.58 -9.01 20.12
C GLN A 220 1.23 -7.80 19.24
N LEU A 221 0.92 -8.04 17.97
CA LEU A 221 0.45 -7.02 17.03
C LEU A 221 -0.82 -6.33 17.55
N TRP A 222 -1.81 -7.12 17.99
CA TRP A 222 -3.03 -6.60 18.64
C TRP A 222 -2.70 -5.76 19.86
N TYR A 223 -1.78 -6.21 20.71
CA TYR A 223 -1.42 -5.47 21.90
C TYR A 223 -0.73 -4.14 21.56
N GLY A 224 0.12 -4.10 20.52
CA GLY A 224 0.81 -2.90 20.05
C GLY A 224 -0.09 -1.87 19.34
N LEU A 225 -1.12 -2.33 18.62
CA LEU A 225 -2.02 -1.52 17.80
C LEU A 225 -3.50 -1.93 18.01
N SER A 226 -3.96 -1.86 19.26
CA SER A 226 -5.25 -2.42 19.67
C SER A 226 -6.46 -1.84 18.97
N ALA A 227 -6.53 -0.53 18.80
CA ALA A 227 -7.66 0.12 18.14
C ALA A 227 -7.64 -0.17 16.63
N THR A 228 -6.46 -0.16 16.02
CA THR A 228 -6.24 -0.43 14.60
C THR A 228 -6.65 -1.87 14.26
N TRP A 229 -6.21 -2.86 15.03
CA TRP A 229 -6.59 -4.25 14.80
C TRP A 229 -8.05 -4.53 15.13
N ALA A 230 -8.63 -3.85 16.13
CA ALA A 230 -10.07 -3.93 16.38
C ALA A 230 -10.91 -3.33 15.25
N TRP A 231 -10.44 -2.27 14.60
CA TRP A 231 -11.06 -1.74 13.38
C TRP A 231 -10.91 -2.71 12.20
N TYR A 232 -9.69 -3.24 11.97
CA TYR A 232 -9.43 -4.17 10.88
C TYR A 232 -10.26 -5.45 11.00
N ALA A 233 -10.42 -6.00 12.21
CA ALA A 233 -11.22 -7.19 12.46
C ALA A 233 -12.71 -7.05 12.09
N ARG A 234 -13.19 -5.81 11.87
CA ARG A 234 -14.57 -5.53 11.42
C ARG A 234 -14.71 -5.41 9.91
N ILE A 235 -13.62 -5.57 9.16
CA ILE A 235 -13.60 -5.44 7.70
C ILE A 235 -12.81 -6.55 7.02
N GLY A 236 -11.97 -7.27 7.76
CA GLY A 236 -11.08 -8.26 7.22
C GLY A 236 -10.59 -9.26 8.25
N ARG A 237 -9.95 -10.29 7.73
CA ARG A 237 -9.32 -11.38 8.46
C ARG A 237 -7.88 -11.54 8.04
N VAL A 238 -7.08 -12.10 8.95
CA VAL A 238 -5.72 -12.56 8.67
C VAL A 238 -5.78 -14.07 8.61
N GLU A 239 -5.49 -14.63 7.44
CA GLU A 239 -5.57 -16.07 7.20
C GLU A 239 -4.23 -16.75 7.54
N GLN A 240 -3.11 -16.07 7.30
CA GLN A 240 -1.76 -16.56 7.59
C GLN A 240 -0.77 -15.39 7.78
N LEU A 241 0.20 -15.54 8.69
CA LEU A 241 1.25 -14.52 8.92
C LEU A 241 2.67 -15.03 8.61
N ARG A 242 2.94 -16.33 8.78
CA ARG A 242 4.29 -16.87 8.65
C ARG A 242 4.38 -18.05 7.70
N GLY A 243 5.55 -18.14 7.07
CA GLY A 243 5.99 -19.29 6.30
C GLY A 243 6.74 -20.33 7.16
N VAL A 244 7.56 -21.12 6.48
CA VAL A 244 8.40 -22.18 7.08
C VAL A 244 9.27 -21.60 8.21
N PRO A 245 9.52 -22.33 9.33
CA PRO A 245 10.43 -21.88 10.37
C PRO A 245 11.79 -21.48 9.79
N ALA A 246 12.41 -20.43 10.35
CA ALA A 246 13.72 -19.92 9.93
C ALA A 246 14.69 -21.05 9.59
N THR A 247 15.18 -21.07 8.36
CA THR A 247 16.24 -22.00 7.95
C THR A 247 17.55 -21.57 8.61
N ALA A 248 18.47 -22.52 8.77
CA ALA A 248 19.77 -22.25 9.38
C ALA A 248 20.51 -21.14 8.60
N GLY A 249 20.54 -19.92 9.13
CA GLY A 249 21.24 -18.80 8.49
C GLY A 249 20.63 -17.40 8.67
N ALA A 250 20.00 -17.08 9.81
CA ALA A 250 19.52 -15.70 10.12
C ALA A 250 18.55 -15.12 9.06
N THR A 251 17.67 -15.96 8.49
CA THR A 251 16.65 -15.51 7.54
C THR A 251 15.27 -16.03 7.91
N HIS A 252 14.25 -15.22 7.65
CA HIS A 252 12.85 -15.48 7.98
C HIS A 252 11.99 -15.46 6.72
N HIS A 253 11.08 -16.43 6.60
CA HIS A 253 10.09 -16.47 5.52
C HIS A 253 8.80 -15.78 5.93
N LEU A 254 8.53 -14.62 5.32
CA LEU A 254 7.25 -13.95 5.42
C LEU A 254 6.28 -14.59 4.43
N HIS A 255 5.16 -15.10 4.95
CA HIS A 255 4.00 -15.48 4.15
C HIS A 255 2.74 -14.87 4.77
N TYR A 256 2.40 -13.67 4.30
CA TYR A 256 1.24 -12.92 4.77
C TYR A 256 0.06 -13.15 3.83
N GLN A 257 -1.08 -13.53 4.38
CA GLN A 257 -2.33 -13.69 3.65
C GLN A 257 -3.48 -13.06 4.43
N ALA A 258 -4.20 -12.18 3.75
CA ALA A 258 -5.32 -11.44 4.31
C ALA A 258 -6.47 -11.39 3.32
N ALA A 259 -7.69 -11.33 3.84
CA ALA A 259 -8.89 -11.20 3.03
C ALA A 259 -9.90 -10.25 3.69
N LEU A 260 -10.71 -9.57 2.88
CA LEU A 260 -11.86 -8.83 3.40
C LEU A 260 -12.97 -9.79 3.81
N ASP A 261 -13.57 -9.56 4.98
CA ASP A 261 -14.72 -10.32 5.43
C ASP A 261 -15.99 -9.66 4.92
N ALA A 262 -16.69 -10.32 3.99
CA ALA A 262 -17.87 -9.75 3.35
C ALA A 262 -19.02 -9.48 4.34
N ASN A 263 -19.21 -10.33 5.35
CA ASN A 263 -20.31 -10.17 6.29
C ASN A 263 -20.03 -8.99 7.23
N GLU A 264 -18.84 -8.95 7.83
CA GLU A 264 -18.45 -7.86 8.72
C GLU A 264 -18.38 -6.52 7.97
N LEU A 265 -17.84 -6.52 6.73
CA LEU A 265 -17.78 -5.33 5.89
C LEU A 265 -19.19 -4.83 5.53
N ALA A 266 -20.11 -5.72 5.15
CA ALA A 266 -21.49 -5.36 4.81
C ALA A 266 -22.25 -4.77 6.02
N ASP A 267 -21.99 -5.31 7.22
CA ASP A 267 -22.64 -4.85 8.45
C ASP A 267 -22.22 -3.42 8.84
N VAL A 268 -20.97 -3.04 8.58
CA VAL A 268 -20.42 -1.74 9.01
C VAL A 268 -20.37 -0.71 7.88
N TYR A 269 -20.04 -1.15 6.66
CA TYR A 269 -19.82 -0.35 5.46
C TYR A 269 -20.52 -0.97 4.23
N PRO A 270 -21.87 -1.03 4.20
CA PRO A 270 -22.62 -1.70 3.14
C PRO A 270 -22.28 -1.18 1.74
N ALA A 271 -22.14 0.14 1.57
CA ALA A 271 -21.75 0.72 0.28
C ALA A 271 -20.33 0.33 -0.16
N VAL A 272 -19.43 0.02 0.77
CA VAL A 272 -18.09 -0.50 0.42
C VAL A 272 -18.18 -1.97 0.05
N ASP A 273 -18.98 -2.76 0.75
CA ASP A 273 -19.22 -4.16 0.37
C ASP A 273 -19.84 -4.27 -1.03
N ASP A 274 -20.84 -3.44 -1.34
CA ASP A 274 -21.44 -3.35 -2.67
C ASP A 274 -20.39 -3.06 -3.74
N TYR A 275 -19.46 -2.13 -3.47
CA TYR A 275 -18.35 -1.82 -4.36
C TYR A 275 -17.36 -2.99 -4.48
N MET A 276 -17.02 -3.67 -3.38
CA MET A 276 -16.16 -4.87 -3.44
C MET A 276 -16.83 -6.03 -4.18
N ALA A 277 -18.16 -6.16 -4.09
CA ALA A 277 -18.94 -7.12 -4.87
C ALA A 277 -18.94 -6.76 -6.36
N GLN A 278 -18.98 -5.47 -6.70
CA GLN A 278 -18.78 -5.00 -8.07
C GLN A 278 -17.39 -5.37 -8.59
N LEU A 279 -16.35 -5.31 -7.76
CA LEU A 279 -15.00 -5.76 -8.12
C LEU A 279 -14.79 -7.27 -8.07
N ALA A 280 -15.70 -8.04 -7.45
CA ALA A 280 -15.53 -9.48 -7.27
C ALA A 280 -15.38 -10.16 -8.62
N ASP A 281 -14.41 -11.08 -8.78
CA ASP A 281 -14.03 -11.75 -10.03
C ASP A 281 -13.28 -10.90 -11.07
N LEU A 282 -13.10 -9.60 -10.84
CA LEU A 282 -12.55 -8.70 -11.84
C LEU A 282 -11.08 -8.99 -12.18
N VAL A 283 -10.25 -9.22 -11.16
CA VAL A 283 -8.80 -9.41 -11.29
C VAL A 283 -8.30 -10.56 -10.41
N GLU A 284 -7.49 -11.40 -11.02
CA GLU A 284 -6.52 -12.28 -10.36
C GLU A 284 -5.14 -11.87 -10.88
N ALA A 285 -4.19 -11.54 -10.01
CA ALA A 285 -2.87 -11.11 -10.42
C ALA A 285 -1.78 -11.70 -9.53
N ARG A 286 -0.63 -12.02 -10.14
CA ARG A 286 0.61 -12.42 -9.49
C ARG A 286 1.72 -11.50 -10.00
N ILE A 287 2.30 -10.74 -9.08
CA ILE A 287 3.40 -9.80 -9.33
C ILE A 287 4.66 -10.39 -8.71
N ARG A 288 5.68 -10.63 -9.53
CA ARG A 288 7.00 -11.11 -9.09
C ARG A 288 8.02 -9.98 -9.20
N VAL A 289 8.75 -9.70 -8.14
CA VAL A 289 9.87 -8.74 -8.13
C VAL A 289 11.18 -9.53 -8.11
N THR A 290 12.00 -9.35 -9.15
CA THR A 290 13.22 -10.13 -9.38
C THR A 290 14.40 -9.23 -9.64
N SER A 291 15.54 -9.53 -9.03
CA SER A 291 16.84 -8.93 -9.36
C SER A 291 17.77 -9.99 -9.97
N ALA A 292 18.96 -9.57 -10.39
CA ALA A 292 20.01 -10.51 -10.82
C ALA A 292 20.39 -11.54 -9.73
N ALA A 293 20.11 -11.23 -8.45
CA ALA A 293 20.37 -12.14 -7.34
C ALA A 293 19.26 -13.18 -7.13
N GLY A 294 18.06 -12.96 -7.67
CA GLY A 294 16.90 -13.85 -7.49
C GLY A 294 15.60 -13.09 -7.24
N GLN A 295 14.56 -13.81 -6.82
CA GLN A 295 13.24 -13.25 -6.49
C GLN A 295 13.23 -12.66 -5.09
N TRP A 296 12.88 -11.37 -4.96
CA TRP A 296 12.72 -10.69 -3.67
C TRP A 296 11.34 -10.88 -3.06
N LEU A 297 10.30 -10.80 -3.90
CA LEU A 297 8.91 -10.66 -3.45
C LEU A 297 7.97 -11.27 -4.47
N VAL A 298 6.93 -11.94 -3.99
CA VAL A 298 5.71 -12.24 -4.74
C VAL A 298 4.53 -11.59 -4.05
N PHE A 299 3.77 -10.78 -4.79
CA PHE A 299 2.50 -10.25 -4.36
C PHE A 299 1.38 -10.88 -5.19
N THR A 300 0.31 -11.32 -4.54
CA THR A 300 -0.89 -11.81 -5.25
C THR A 300 -2.14 -11.06 -4.83
N VAL A 301 -3.05 -10.89 -5.79
CA VAL A 301 -4.37 -10.30 -5.59
C VAL A 301 -5.39 -11.21 -6.23
N ASP A 302 -6.43 -11.55 -5.48
CA ASP A 302 -7.61 -12.25 -5.96
C ASP A 302 -8.85 -11.45 -5.51
N SER A 303 -9.42 -10.71 -6.44
CA SER A 303 -10.63 -9.90 -6.17
C SER A 303 -11.87 -10.75 -5.89
N GLY A 304 -11.96 -11.98 -6.43
CA GLY A 304 -13.06 -12.90 -6.19
C GLY A 304 -13.04 -13.45 -4.77
N ALA A 305 -11.87 -13.87 -4.30
CA ALA A 305 -11.65 -14.24 -2.90
C ALA A 305 -11.50 -13.03 -1.97
N ARG A 306 -11.46 -11.80 -2.52
CA ARG A 306 -11.12 -10.54 -1.83
C ARG A 306 -9.85 -10.66 -0.99
N ARG A 307 -8.86 -11.34 -1.54
CA ARG A 307 -7.64 -11.79 -0.87
C ARG A 307 -6.42 -11.14 -1.47
N ILE A 308 -5.45 -10.85 -0.60
CA ILE A 308 -4.09 -10.51 -0.97
C ILE A 308 -3.12 -11.48 -0.31
N SER A 309 -1.97 -11.72 -0.94
CA SER A 309 -0.84 -12.36 -0.27
C SER A 309 0.50 -11.72 -0.62
N ILE A 310 1.43 -11.82 0.32
CA ILE A 310 2.81 -11.37 0.20
C ILE A 310 3.70 -12.54 0.62
N ASP A 311 4.66 -12.89 -0.24
CA ASP A 311 5.69 -13.89 0.03
C ASP A 311 7.08 -13.28 -0.18
N ALA A 312 7.92 -13.30 0.84
CA ALA A 312 9.26 -12.71 0.82
C ALA A 312 10.19 -13.36 1.85
N TRP A 313 11.50 -13.25 1.63
CA TRP A 313 12.50 -13.58 2.65
C TRP A 313 13.12 -12.31 3.21
N VAL A 314 13.42 -12.32 4.51
CA VAL A 314 14.13 -11.22 5.18
C VAL A 314 15.23 -11.70 6.10
N ASP A 315 16.25 -10.88 6.34
CA ASP A 315 17.28 -11.13 7.35
C ASP A 315 16.83 -10.67 8.76
N ASP A 316 17.70 -10.81 9.76
CA ASP A 316 17.44 -10.42 11.15
C ASP A 316 17.31 -8.89 11.33
N GLU A 317 17.77 -8.12 10.35
CA GLU A 317 17.67 -6.66 10.29
C GLU A 317 16.42 -6.19 9.52
N GLY A 318 15.71 -7.10 8.84
CA GLY A 318 14.49 -6.82 8.09
C GLY A 318 14.71 -6.44 6.62
N HIS A 319 15.92 -6.59 6.08
CA HIS A 319 16.18 -6.38 4.66
C HIS A 319 15.60 -7.50 3.82
N LEU A 320 15.12 -7.16 2.61
CA LEU A 320 14.71 -8.17 1.64
C LEU A 320 15.90 -9.03 1.19
N VAL A 321 15.71 -10.34 1.29
CA VAL A 321 16.68 -11.37 0.88
C VAL A 321 16.17 -12.02 -0.42
N PRO A 322 16.94 -11.99 -1.51
CA PRO A 322 16.54 -12.69 -2.74
C PRO A 322 16.56 -14.20 -2.55
N SER A 323 15.70 -14.89 -3.29
CA SER A 323 15.64 -16.35 -3.32
C SER A 323 15.87 -16.89 -4.73
N ALA A 324 16.48 -18.07 -4.84
CA ALA A 324 16.66 -18.78 -6.10
C ALA A 324 16.33 -20.26 -5.92
N GLY A 325 15.39 -20.76 -6.73
CA GLY A 325 14.90 -22.14 -6.55
C GLY A 325 14.19 -22.36 -5.22
N GLY A 326 13.66 -21.30 -4.59
CA GLY A 326 13.00 -21.35 -3.29
C GLY A 326 13.93 -21.18 -2.08
N GLU A 327 15.25 -21.20 -2.28
CA GLU A 327 16.23 -21.05 -1.20
C GLU A 327 16.69 -19.58 -1.07
N PRO A 328 16.76 -19.01 0.15
CA PRO A 328 17.21 -17.64 0.38
C PRO A 328 18.72 -17.48 0.13
N ARG A 329 19.14 -16.29 -0.29
CA ARG A 329 20.54 -15.90 -0.53
C ARG A 329 20.93 -14.73 0.38
N PRO A 330 21.22 -14.97 1.66
CA PRO A 330 21.48 -13.92 2.64
C PRO A 330 22.70 -13.05 2.31
N ASP A 331 23.70 -13.59 1.60
CA ASP A 331 24.86 -12.84 1.13
C ASP A 331 24.53 -11.74 0.10
N ARG A 332 23.27 -11.71 -0.37
CA ARG A 332 22.75 -10.80 -1.40
C ARG A 332 21.56 -9.97 -0.91
N ALA A 333 21.37 -9.83 0.41
CA ALA A 333 20.35 -8.96 0.98
C ALA A 333 20.49 -7.51 0.47
N LEU A 334 19.38 -6.78 0.43
CA LEU A 334 19.34 -5.40 -0.10
C LEU A 334 20.13 -4.38 0.75
N GLY A 335 20.44 -4.72 2.02
CA GLY A 335 21.25 -3.94 2.96
C GLY A 335 20.63 -2.61 3.41
N ASP A 336 21.21 -1.93 4.41
CA ASP A 336 20.58 -0.75 5.05
C ASP A 336 20.41 0.47 4.14
N THR A 337 21.32 0.64 3.18
CA THR A 337 21.36 1.81 2.30
C THR A 337 21.61 1.37 0.86
N PRO A 338 20.60 0.85 0.15
CA PRO A 338 20.76 0.58 -1.27
C PRO A 338 21.08 1.92 -1.96
N ALA A 339 22.25 2.01 -2.57
CA ALA A 339 22.66 3.20 -3.32
C ALA A 339 22.23 3.12 -4.79
N ARG A 340 22.13 1.90 -5.31
CA ARG A 340 21.70 1.61 -6.67
C ARG A 340 21.23 0.16 -6.79
N GLY A 341 20.33 -0.11 -7.73
CA GLY A 341 19.90 -1.47 -8.03
C GLY A 341 19.07 -1.54 -9.30
N ASP A 342 19.21 -2.66 -10.00
CA ASP A 342 18.37 -3.01 -11.14
C ASP A 342 17.52 -4.22 -10.76
N PHE A 343 16.22 -4.13 -11.04
CA PHE A 343 15.28 -5.21 -10.83
C PHE A 343 14.14 -5.12 -11.83
N SER A 344 13.41 -6.21 -12.02
CA SER A 344 12.25 -6.28 -12.89
C SER A 344 11.02 -6.70 -12.11
N THR A 345 9.86 -6.26 -12.58
CA THR A 345 8.56 -6.75 -12.13
C THR A 345 7.90 -7.52 -13.26
N ALA A 346 7.55 -8.78 -13.05
CA ALA A 346 6.76 -9.57 -13.98
C ALA A 346 5.35 -9.76 -13.43
N ILE A 347 4.34 -9.41 -14.24
CA ILE A 347 2.93 -9.44 -13.86
C ILE A 347 2.20 -10.48 -14.72
N ASP A 348 1.68 -11.50 -14.06
CA ASP A 348 0.73 -12.45 -14.64
C ASP A 348 -0.66 -12.10 -14.13
N ALA A 349 -1.59 -11.72 -15.00
CA ALA A 349 -2.90 -11.23 -14.59
C ALA A 349 -4.03 -11.79 -15.46
N THR A 350 -5.12 -12.20 -14.83
CA THR A 350 -6.38 -12.55 -15.50
C THR A 350 -7.47 -11.60 -15.05
N MET A 351 -8.06 -10.90 -16.02
CA MET A 351 -9.17 -10.00 -15.79
C MET A 351 -10.47 -10.58 -16.37
N ARG A 352 -11.57 -10.44 -15.64
CA ARG A 352 -12.89 -10.89 -16.10
C ARG A 352 -13.89 -9.74 -16.09
N ALA A 353 -14.47 -9.48 -17.25
CA ALA A 353 -15.42 -8.39 -17.40
C ALA A 353 -16.48 -8.77 -18.44
N TYR A 354 -17.75 -8.75 -18.04
CA TYR A 354 -18.91 -8.91 -18.94
C TYR A 354 -18.85 -10.18 -19.82
N GLY A 355 -18.36 -11.28 -19.25
CA GLY A 355 -18.23 -12.58 -19.91
C GLY A 355 -16.97 -12.74 -20.78
N LEU A 356 -16.13 -11.71 -20.87
CA LEU A 356 -14.79 -11.79 -21.43
C LEU A 356 -13.76 -12.12 -20.34
N VAL A 357 -12.76 -12.90 -20.73
CA VAL A 357 -11.58 -13.21 -19.91
C VAL A 357 -10.36 -12.72 -20.68
N ILE A 358 -9.60 -11.79 -20.10
CA ILE A 358 -8.38 -11.22 -20.65
C ILE A 358 -7.22 -11.66 -19.77
N ALA A 359 -6.30 -12.45 -20.31
CA ALA A 359 -5.11 -12.89 -19.60
C ALA A 359 -3.86 -12.20 -20.18
N PHE A 360 -3.04 -11.63 -19.32
CA PHE A 360 -1.70 -11.14 -19.59
C PHE A 360 -0.70 -12.09 -18.95
N GLU A 361 0.27 -12.54 -19.73
CA GLU A 361 1.39 -13.36 -19.27
C GLU A 361 2.69 -12.57 -19.43
N ASP A 362 3.52 -12.58 -18.39
CA ASP A 362 4.83 -11.94 -18.33
C ASP A 362 4.82 -10.46 -18.79
N LEU A 363 3.90 -9.65 -18.27
CA LEU A 363 4.02 -8.19 -18.40
C LEU A 363 5.20 -7.70 -17.56
N THR A 364 6.32 -7.42 -18.23
CA THR A 364 7.57 -7.01 -17.60
C THR A 364 7.70 -5.49 -17.54
N THR A 365 8.28 -5.00 -16.45
CA THR A 365 8.77 -3.62 -16.33
C THR A 365 10.14 -3.67 -15.69
N ASP A 366 11.13 -3.05 -16.34
CA ASP A 366 12.49 -2.94 -15.84
C ASP A 366 12.66 -1.67 -15.01
N TRP A 367 13.22 -1.82 -13.83
CA TRP A 367 13.36 -0.78 -12.84
C TRP A 367 14.83 -0.48 -12.55
N HIS A 368 15.19 0.79 -12.66
CA HIS A 368 16.45 1.33 -12.21
C HIS A 368 16.23 2.18 -10.96
N PHE A 369 16.89 1.81 -9.87
CA PHE A 369 16.88 2.53 -8.62
C PHE A 369 18.23 3.20 -8.38
N THR A 370 18.20 4.46 -7.94
CA THR A 370 19.35 5.18 -7.38
C THR A 370 18.94 5.88 -6.10
N GLY A 371 19.82 5.91 -5.10
CA GLY A 371 19.54 6.58 -3.84
C GLY A 371 20.81 6.98 -3.11
N ASP A 372 20.65 7.95 -2.22
CA ASP A 372 21.65 8.37 -1.24
C ASP A 372 20.99 8.67 0.11
N ALA A 373 21.68 9.39 0.99
CA ALA A 373 21.17 9.75 2.31
C ALA A 373 19.95 10.68 2.23
N ASP A 374 19.86 11.51 1.18
CA ASP A 374 18.91 12.60 1.07
C ASP A 374 17.96 12.44 -0.13
N SER A 375 18.02 11.33 -0.87
CA SER A 375 17.13 11.15 -2.01
C SER A 375 17.05 9.70 -2.48
N ALA A 376 15.97 9.39 -3.18
CA ALA A 376 15.83 8.18 -3.97
C ALA A 376 15.08 8.47 -5.25
N ARG A 377 15.47 7.81 -6.33
CA ARG A 377 14.83 7.82 -7.63
C ARG A 377 14.64 6.39 -8.09
N LEU A 378 13.40 6.05 -8.42
CA LEU A 378 13.01 4.78 -9.01
C LEU A 378 12.43 5.07 -10.39
N VAL A 379 13.01 4.48 -11.44
CA VAL A 379 12.57 4.64 -12.82
C VAL A 379 12.21 3.30 -13.40
N GLY A 380 10.95 3.13 -13.81
CA GLY A 380 10.44 1.96 -14.50
C GLY A 380 10.27 2.22 -16.00
N ARG A 381 10.55 1.21 -16.82
CA ARG A 381 10.25 1.20 -18.25
C ARG A 381 9.48 -0.05 -18.65
N LEU A 382 8.44 0.16 -19.43
CA LEU A 382 7.68 -0.89 -20.10
C LEU A 382 7.99 -0.79 -21.58
N ASP A 383 8.88 -1.66 -22.05
CA ASP A 383 9.40 -1.75 -23.42
C ASP A 383 9.14 -3.13 -24.06
N GLU A 384 8.54 -4.06 -23.31
CA GLU A 384 8.12 -5.37 -23.80
C GLU A 384 6.59 -5.48 -23.91
N VAL A 385 6.12 -6.13 -24.97
CA VAL A 385 4.71 -6.43 -25.17
C VAL A 385 4.37 -7.77 -24.52
N PRO A 386 3.42 -7.82 -23.57
CA PRO A 386 3.04 -9.07 -22.93
C PRO A 386 2.27 -9.97 -23.89
N VAL A 387 2.32 -11.27 -23.63
CA VAL A 387 1.43 -12.21 -24.32
C VAL A 387 0.01 -12.00 -23.80
N THR A 388 -0.89 -11.61 -24.70
CA THR A 388 -2.30 -11.33 -24.36
C THR A 388 -3.21 -12.40 -24.95
N ARG A 389 -4.06 -13.00 -24.12
CA ARG A 389 -5.08 -13.97 -24.56
C ARG A 389 -6.46 -13.48 -24.17
N ILE A 390 -7.38 -13.46 -25.13
CA ILE A 390 -8.77 -13.07 -24.89
C ILE A 390 -9.68 -14.26 -25.21
N SER A 391 -10.58 -14.58 -24.29
CA SER A 391 -11.53 -15.67 -24.44
C SER A 391 -12.90 -15.34 -23.82
N GLY A 392 -13.87 -16.22 -24.00
CA GLY A 392 -15.20 -16.12 -23.38
C GLY A 392 -16.32 -15.74 -24.34
N ARG A 393 -17.40 -15.19 -23.79
CA ARG A 393 -18.58 -14.75 -24.53
C ARG A 393 -19.00 -13.37 -24.04
N ALA A 394 -18.88 -12.35 -24.88
CA ALA A 394 -19.36 -11.02 -24.52
C ALA A 394 -20.87 -11.05 -24.23
N PHE A 395 -21.26 -10.45 -23.10
CA PHE A 395 -22.64 -10.43 -22.60
C PHE A 395 -23.25 -11.84 -22.42
N GLY A 396 -22.42 -12.88 -22.27
CA GLY A 396 -22.84 -14.27 -22.09
C GLY A 396 -23.42 -14.95 -23.33
N ILE A 397 -23.64 -14.21 -24.43
CA ILE A 397 -24.40 -14.69 -25.59
C ILE A 397 -23.53 -14.73 -26.85
N VAL A 398 -22.61 -13.78 -27.03
CA VAL A 398 -21.83 -13.66 -28.27
C VAL A 398 -20.42 -14.25 -28.06
N PRO A 399 -20.07 -15.37 -28.69
CA PRO A 399 -18.70 -15.90 -28.62
C PRO A 399 -17.69 -14.88 -29.15
N THR A 400 -16.51 -14.78 -28.52
CA THR A 400 -15.45 -13.87 -28.99
C THR A 400 -15.09 -14.13 -30.45
N GLY A 401 -14.98 -15.39 -30.87
CA GLY A 401 -14.71 -15.73 -32.28
C GLY A 401 -15.79 -15.27 -33.28
N LEU A 402 -17.03 -15.01 -32.84
CA LEU A 402 -18.06 -14.40 -33.69
C LEU A 402 -17.92 -12.86 -33.73
N LEU A 403 -17.47 -12.24 -32.63
CA LEU A 403 -17.09 -10.83 -32.62
C LEU A 403 -15.87 -10.60 -33.50
N ASP A 404 -14.87 -11.48 -33.46
CA ASP A 404 -13.67 -11.41 -34.30
C ASP A 404 -14.00 -11.53 -35.81
N ALA A 405 -15.13 -12.14 -36.16
CA ALA A 405 -15.63 -12.22 -37.54
C ALA A 405 -16.42 -10.96 -37.98
N LEU A 406 -16.93 -10.18 -37.03
CA LEU A 406 -17.71 -8.97 -37.27
C LEU A 406 -16.89 -7.68 -37.09
N VAL A 407 -15.80 -7.77 -36.34
CA VAL A 407 -14.82 -6.71 -36.13
C VAL A 407 -13.68 -6.87 -37.15
N PRO A 408 -13.17 -5.80 -37.77
CA PRO A 408 -12.12 -5.89 -38.79
C PRO A 408 -10.80 -6.56 -38.32
N ARG A 409 -10.59 -6.69 -36.99
CA ARG A 409 -9.43 -7.30 -36.32
C ARG A 409 -9.90 -8.02 -35.05
N ASP A 410 -9.28 -9.13 -34.67
CA ASP A 410 -9.62 -9.79 -33.41
C ASP A 410 -9.23 -8.92 -32.18
N MET A 411 -9.91 -9.15 -31.05
CA MET A 411 -9.71 -8.34 -29.85
C MET A 411 -8.30 -8.46 -29.26
N ALA A 412 -7.64 -9.60 -29.44
CA ALA A 412 -6.29 -9.83 -28.92
C ALA A 412 -5.28 -8.96 -29.65
N SER A 413 -5.37 -8.89 -30.98
CA SER A 413 -4.56 -8.00 -31.81
C SER A 413 -4.71 -6.52 -31.44
N LEU A 414 -5.90 -6.09 -30.99
CA LEU A 414 -6.12 -4.72 -30.53
C LEU A 414 -5.45 -4.44 -29.18
N ALA A 415 -5.50 -5.40 -28.26
CA ALA A 415 -4.78 -5.30 -26.98
C ALA A 415 -3.26 -5.32 -27.20
N GLU A 416 -2.76 -6.19 -28.08
CA GLU A 416 -1.35 -6.22 -28.49
C GLU A 416 -0.92 -4.90 -29.12
N GLN A 417 -1.72 -4.31 -30.03
CA GLN A 417 -1.43 -3.00 -30.61
C GLN A 417 -1.37 -1.88 -29.56
N PHE A 418 -2.27 -1.92 -28.57
CA PHE A 418 -2.25 -0.97 -27.46
C PHE A 418 -0.97 -1.11 -26.64
N MET A 419 -0.61 -2.33 -26.25
CA MET A 419 0.63 -2.59 -25.51
C MET A 419 1.88 -2.30 -26.33
N GLN A 420 1.87 -2.57 -27.63
CA GLN A 420 2.96 -2.23 -28.56
C GLN A 420 3.20 -0.72 -28.60
N ARG A 421 2.15 0.10 -28.56
CA ARG A 421 2.32 1.57 -28.52
C ARG A 421 2.93 2.06 -27.21
N LEU A 422 2.57 1.44 -26.09
CA LEU A 422 3.25 1.69 -24.82
C LEU A 422 4.73 1.27 -24.89
N ALA A 423 5.02 0.10 -25.44
CA ALA A 423 6.40 -0.38 -25.61
C ALA A 423 7.24 0.45 -26.61
N ASP A 424 6.60 0.98 -27.66
CA ASP A 424 7.25 1.82 -28.68
C ASP A 424 7.31 3.31 -28.30
N SER A 425 6.80 3.67 -27.12
CA SER A 425 6.80 5.06 -26.62
C SER A 425 8.23 5.62 -26.52
N ASP A 426 8.35 6.94 -26.54
CA ASP A 426 9.65 7.64 -26.40
C ASP A 426 10.70 7.13 -27.41
N GLU A 427 10.30 7.06 -28.69
CA GLU A 427 11.14 6.59 -29.80
C GLU A 427 11.63 5.13 -29.65
N GLY A 428 10.83 4.27 -29.01
CA GLY A 428 11.14 2.86 -28.78
C GLY A 428 11.88 2.60 -27.47
N LEU A 429 11.94 3.58 -26.55
CA LEU A 429 12.48 3.40 -25.21
C LEU A 429 11.45 2.91 -24.18
N GLY A 430 10.18 2.81 -24.59
CA GLY A 430 9.08 2.33 -23.76
C GLY A 430 8.42 3.41 -22.90
N ALA A 431 7.23 3.08 -22.42
CA ALA A 431 6.50 3.93 -21.50
C ALA A 431 7.29 4.03 -20.17
N ARG A 432 7.36 5.24 -19.63
CA ARG A 432 8.21 5.57 -18.49
C ARG A 432 7.37 5.90 -17.27
N LEU A 433 7.72 5.30 -16.14
CA LEU A 433 7.27 5.71 -14.82
C LEU A 433 8.50 6.13 -14.01
N ALA A 434 8.39 7.22 -13.25
CA ALA A 434 9.44 7.62 -12.32
C ALA A 434 8.84 8.07 -10.99
N LEU A 435 9.56 7.76 -9.91
CA LEU A 435 9.26 8.18 -8.56
C LEU A 435 10.54 8.76 -7.94
N ASP A 436 10.54 10.05 -7.63
CA ASP A 436 11.58 10.68 -6.84
C ASP A 436 11.05 10.97 -5.43
N LEU A 437 11.78 10.52 -4.40
CA LEU A 437 11.67 11.04 -3.05
C LEU A 437 12.88 11.93 -2.79
N THR A 438 12.64 13.21 -2.53
CA THR A 438 13.69 14.13 -2.07
C THR A 438 13.60 14.30 -0.56
N GLY A 439 14.68 13.94 0.09
CA GLY A 439 15.00 14.10 1.50
C GLY A 439 15.41 15.53 1.83
N ARG A 440 14.63 16.20 2.68
CA ARG A 440 15.08 17.38 3.45
C ARG A 440 14.49 17.19 4.83
N SER A 441 15.30 17.35 5.89
CA SER A 441 15.00 16.93 7.26
C SER A 441 13.53 17.04 7.74
N THR A 442 12.77 18.06 7.31
CA THR A 442 11.31 18.15 7.55
C THR A 442 10.46 18.57 6.33
N ASP A 443 11.05 18.66 5.14
CA ASP A 443 10.44 19.15 3.87
C ASP A 443 10.65 18.11 2.76
N ASN A 444 10.23 16.87 3.04
CA ASN A 444 10.35 15.80 2.07
C ASN A 444 9.30 15.95 0.98
N ARG A 445 9.73 15.66 -0.26
CA ARG A 445 8.89 15.77 -1.45
C ARG A 445 8.85 14.46 -2.20
N LEU A 446 7.68 14.18 -2.73
CA LEU A 446 7.40 13.08 -3.65
C LEU A 446 7.17 13.70 -5.04
N LEU A 447 7.86 13.19 -6.06
CA LEU A 447 7.55 13.48 -7.45
C LEU A 447 7.27 12.15 -8.14
N PHE A 448 6.08 12.01 -8.71
CA PHE A 448 5.73 10.91 -9.60
C PHE A 448 5.59 11.45 -11.01
N GLU A 449 6.26 10.83 -11.97
CA GLU A 449 6.21 11.15 -13.39
C GLU A 449 5.73 9.92 -14.16
N GLY A 450 4.85 10.12 -15.12
CA GLY A 450 4.42 9.09 -16.06
C GLY A 450 4.37 9.64 -17.47
N GLU A 451 4.91 8.89 -18.43
CA GLU A 451 4.90 9.25 -19.85
C GLU A 451 4.66 8.01 -20.70
N GLY A 452 3.80 8.13 -21.72
CA GLY A 452 3.57 7.06 -22.68
C GLY A 452 2.64 7.48 -23.82
N ASP A 453 2.76 6.76 -24.94
CA ASP A 453 1.93 6.90 -26.12
C ASP A 453 0.73 5.96 -26.01
N LEU A 454 -0.46 6.54 -26.06
CA LEU A 454 -1.74 5.84 -25.93
C LEU A 454 -2.51 5.86 -27.24
N LEU A 455 -3.10 4.72 -27.59
CA LEU A 455 -4.07 4.64 -28.70
C LEU A 455 -5.42 5.19 -28.27
N ASP A 456 -6.08 5.89 -29.19
CA ASP A 456 -7.41 6.46 -29.04
C ASP A 456 -8.42 5.86 -30.02
N ASN A 457 -8.52 4.53 -30.05
CA ASN A 457 -9.44 3.84 -30.95
C ASN A 457 -10.73 3.37 -30.25
N PHE A 458 -11.77 3.11 -31.05
CA PHE A 458 -13.08 2.68 -30.57
C PHE A 458 -13.04 1.47 -29.62
N PHE A 459 -12.15 0.49 -29.86
CA PHE A 459 -12.10 -0.72 -29.06
C PHE A 459 -11.44 -0.52 -27.71
N VAL A 460 -10.35 0.25 -27.65
CA VAL A 460 -9.72 0.64 -26.38
C VAL A 460 -10.69 1.52 -25.59
N ARG A 461 -11.35 2.50 -26.24
CA ARG A 461 -12.42 3.30 -25.65
C ARG A 461 -13.50 2.43 -25.02
N PHE A 462 -14.01 1.47 -25.78
CA PHE A 462 -15.04 0.55 -25.32
C PHE A 462 -14.57 -0.30 -24.13
N GLY A 463 -13.37 -0.89 -24.21
CA GLY A 463 -12.79 -1.71 -23.15
C GLY A 463 -12.57 -0.93 -21.85
N VAL A 464 -11.96 0.26 -21.93
CA VAL A 464 -11.72 1.12 -20.76
C VAL A 464 -13.04 1.61 -20.17
N LYS A 465 -14.00 2.04 -20.99
CA LYS A 465 -15.33 2.46 -20.50
C LYS A 465 -16.05 1.33 -19.76
N LEU A 466 -15.95 0.11 -20.29
CA LEU A 466 -16.53 -1.09 -19.70
C LEU A 466 -15.90 -1.38 -18.33
N MET A 467 -14.58 -1.27 -18.23
CA MET A 467 -13.82 -1.41 -16.99
C MET A 467 -14.12 -0.28 -15.98
N ASN A 468 -14.18 0.97 -16.45
CA ASN A 468 -14.48 2.14 -15.63
C ASN A 468 -15.86 2.03 -14.97
N GLY A 469 -16.85 1.45 -15.65
CA GLY A 469 -18.16 1.17 -15.06
C GLY A 469 -18.13 0.15 -13.92
N ARG A 470 -17.02 -0.57 -13.73
CA ARG A 470 -16.82 -1.57 -12.67
C ARG A 470 -15.81 -1.10 -11.61
N VAL A 471 -14.78 -0.37 -12.02
CA VAL A 471 -13.67 0.09 -11.17
C VAL A 471 -13.95 1.42 -10.51
N LEU A 472 -14.76 2.30 -11.09
CA LEU A 472 -14.99 3.63 -10.51
C LEU A 472 -16.16 3.57 -9.52
N PRO A 473 -15.96 3.93 -8.25
CA PRO A 473 -17.04 3.94 -7.28
C PRO A 473 -18.05 5.04 -7.60
N ASP A 474 -19.33 4.77 -7.34
CA ASP A 474 -20.36 5.79 -7.33
C ASP A 474 -20.25 6.75 -6.13
N LYS A 475 -21.22 7.64 -5.96
CA LYS A 475 -21.19 8.65 -4.88
C LYS A 475 -21.30 8.03 -3.49
N ASP A 476 -22.14 7.01 -3.32
CA ASP A 476 -22.40 6.39 -2.03
C ASP A 476 -21.26 5.44 -1.67
N GLN A 477 -20.76 4.68 -2.66
CA GLN A 477 -19.55 3.86 -2.54
C GLN A 477 -18.34 4.73 -2.18
N LEU A 478 -18.14 5.87 -2.85
CA LEU A 478 -17.05 6.81 -2.53
C LEU A 478 -17.19 7.41 -1.13
N ALA A 479 -18.41 7.73 -0.69
CA ALA A 479 -18.66 8.19 0.68
C ALA A 479 -18.36 7.09 1.71
N GLY A 480 -18.72 5.84 1.40
CA GLY A 480 -18.39 4.65 2.20
C GLY A 480 -16.88 4.44 2.32
N LEU A 481 -16.14 4.50 1.22
CA LEU A 481 -14.68 4.38 1.20
C LEU A 481 -14.00 5.49 2.01
N ARG A 482 -14.51 6.72 1.93
CA ARG A 482 -14.02 7.83 2.76
C ARG A 482 -14.25 7.59 4.25
N ARG A 483 -15.44 7.09 4.61
CA ARG A 483 -15.75 6.73 6.00
C ARG A 483 -14.85 5.60 6.51
N LEU A 484 -14.69 4.54 5.72
CA LEU A 484 -13.78 3.43 6.03
C LEU A 484 -12.37 3.94 6.34
N LEU A 485 -11.85 4.83 5.49
CA LEU A 485 -10.53 5.44 5.66
C LEU A 485 -10.47 6.36 6.89
N ASP A 486 -11.47 7.21 7.14
CA ASP A 486 -11.50 8.07 8.33
C ASP A 486 -11.58 7.26 9.63
N ASP A 487 -12.38 6.19 9.67
CA ASP A 487 -12.49 5.28 10.81
C ASP A 487 -11.15 4.56 11.07
N GLY A 488 -10.45 4.13 10.02
CA GLY A 488 -9.10 3.54 10.13
C GLY A 488 -8.05 4.53 10.63
N LEU A 489 -8.05 5.77 10.11
CA LEU A 489 -7.17 6.84 10.59
C LEU A 489 -7.48 7.21 12.05
N GLY A 490 -8.75 7.19 12.44
CA GLY A 490 -9.18 7.39 13.83
C GLY A 490 -8.67 6.30 14.77
N ALA A 491 -8.70 5.04 14.33
CA ALA A 491 -8.17 3.90 15.07
C ALA A 491 -6.65 3.99 15.25
N PHE A 492 -5.91 4.30 14.18
CA PHE A 492 -4.46 4.52 14.24
C PHE A 492 -4.09 5.67 15.17
N GLU A 493 -4.82 6.79 15.12
CA GLU A 493 -4.62 7.94 16.01
C GLU A 493 -4.83 7.58 17.49
N ALA A 494 -5.84 6.74 17.79
CA ALA A 494 -6.08 6.29 19.16
C ALA A 494 -4.91 5.47 19.70
N ASP A 495 -4.34 4.57 18.90
CA ASP A 495 -3.14 3.81 19.29
C ASP A 495 -1.91 4.72 19.40
N ARG A 496 -1.76 5.74 18.53
CA ARG A 496 -0.68 6.74 18.60
C ARG A 496 -0.72 7.51 19.91
N LEU A 497 -1.91 7.98 20.30
CA LEU A 497 -2.13 8.69 21.56
C LEU A 497 -1.87 7.79 22.77
N ARG A 498 -2.17 6.49 22.67
CA ARG A 498 -1.80 5.50 23.70
C ARG A 498 -0.29 5.35 23.78
N ARG A 499 0.40 5.15 22.65
CA ARG A 499 1.85 5.04 22.58
C ARG A 499 2.55 6.29 23.13
N ALA A 500 2.04 7.49 22.85
CA ALA A 500 2.60 8.76 23.33
C ALA A 500 2.54 8.93 24.86
N LYS A 501 1.65 8.21 25.55
CA LYS A 501 1.59 8.18 27.02
C LYS A 501 2.64 7.26 27.64
N ILE A 502 3.20 6.33 26.86
CA ILE A 502 4.28 5.45 27.27
C ILE A 502 5.59 6.21 27.08
N GLY A 503 6.28 6.51 28.18
CA GLY A 503 7.56 7.20 28.16
C GLY A 503 8.70 6.33 27.62
N ARG A 504 9.93 6.61 28.07
CA ARG A 504 11.03 5.66 27.87
C ARG A 504 10.78 4.41 28.70
N VAL A 505 10.92 3.26 28.06
CA VAL A 505 10.79 1.94 28.67
C VAL A 505 12.15 1.42 29.12
N ASP A 506 12.17 0.56 30.13
CA ASP A 506 13.37 -0.08 30.64
C ASP A 506 13.94 -1.06 29.60
N THR A 507 15.26 -0.99 29.38
CA THR A 507 16.00 -1.86 28.45
C THR A 507 16.23 -3.27 29.00
N GLY A 508 15.83 -3.56 30.24
CA GLY A 508 15.96 -4.88 30.85
C GLY A 508 15.08 -5.98 30.24
N CYS A 509 14.11 -5.63 29.39
CA CYS A 509 13.24 -6.58 28.71
C CYS A 509 13.88 -7.02 27.39
N HIS A 510 14.44 -8.23 27.35
CA HIS A 510 14.97 -8.84 26.13
C HIS A 510 13.83 -9.19 25.18
N LEU A 511 13.61 -8.36 24.15
CA LEU A 511 12.49 -8.51 23.22
C LEU A 511 12.82 -9.35 21.99
N ARG A 512 14.03 -9.22 21.41
CA ARG A 512 14.50 -9.98 20.25
C ARG A 512 15.98 -10.30 20.37
#